data_AF-A0A2I1D392-F1
#
_entry.id   AF-A0A2I1D392-F1
#
_cell.length_a   1.000
_cell.length_b   1.000
_cell.length_c   1.000
_cell.angle_alpha   90.00
_cell.angle_beta   90.00
_cell.angle_gamma   90.00
#
_symmetry.space_group_name_H-M   'P 1'
#
loop_
_entity.id
_entity.type
_entity.pdbx_description
1 polymer ?
#
loop_
_entity_poly.entity_id
_entity_poly.type
_entity_poly.pdbx_seq_one_letter_code
_entity_poly.pdbx_strand_id
1 'polypeptide(L)'
;MPPKGATTTLRPIRLQTINHLRVRRPNRQDLNPCQAIMSSMLSCWASSGYTVEGCGALEQQLRSCMDEKRPKSNKQNTINYHLSRMYPKVVGPKKK
;
A
#
# COMPACT_ATOMS: atom_id res chain seq x y z
N MET A 1 -3.66 9.63 -19.35
CA MET A 1 -4.80 10.34 -18.73
C MET A 1 -6.07 9.85 -19.41
N PRO A 2 -7.14 9.47 -18.67
CA PRO A 2 -8.40 9.11 -19.32
C PRO A 2 -8.99 10.34 -20.03
N PRO A 3 -9.63 10.16 -21.21
CA PRO A 3 -10.16 11.26 -22.01
C PRO A 3 -11.33 11.96 -21.32
N LYS A 4 -11.36 13.30 -21.40
CA LYS A 4 -12.47 14.14 -20.91
C LYS A 4 -13.73 13.80 -21.71
N GLY A 5 -14.72 13.19 -21.05
CA GLY A 5 -16.04 12.90 -21.65
C GLY A 5 -16.44 11.43 -21.72
N ALA A 6 -15.57 10.49 -21.33
CA ALA A 6 -16.02 9.11 -21.12
C ALA A 6 -16.98 9.07 -19.92
N THR A 7 -18.24 8.72 -20.15
CA THR A 7 -19.21 8.43 -19.08
C THR A 7 -18.69 7.27 -18.24
N THR A 8 -18.07 7.57 -17.11
CA THR A 8 -17.70 6.60 -16.07
C THR A 8 -18.94 6.12 -15.31
N THR A 9 -20.04 5.84 -16.02
CA THR A 9 -21.27 5.28 -15.45
C THR A 9 -21.10 3.79 -15.18
N LEU A 10 -20.14 3.45 -14.32
CA LEU A 10 -20.37 2.33 -13.42
C LEU A 10 -21.63 2.71 -12.65
N ARG A 11 -22.76 2.04 -12.87
CA ARG A 11 -23.96 2.21 -12.03
C ARG A 11 -23.57 1.69 -10.64
N PRO A 12 -23.13 2.54 -9.71
CA PRO A 12 -22.55 2.05 -8.48
C PRO A 12 -23.72 1.49 -7.67
N ILE A 13 -23.55 0.28 -7.14
CA ILE A 13 -24.54 -0.29 -6.23
C ILE A 13 -24.68 0.68 -5.06
N ARG A 14 -25.91 1.15 -4.80
CA ARG A 14 -26.21 1.96 -3.62
C ARG A 14 -25.91 1.09 -2.40
N LEU A 15 -24.96 1.53 -1.59
CA LEU A 15 -24.62 0.84 -0.34
C LEU A 15 -25.90 0.72 0.52
N GLN A 16 -26.13 -0.48 1.05
CA GLN A 16 -27.19 -0.74 2.04
C GLN A 16 -26.90 0.02 3.35
N THR A 17 -27.72 -0.21 4.39
CA THR A 17 -27.61 0.47 5.68
C THR A 17 -26.27 0.19 6.37
N ILE A 18 -25.29 1.06 6.15
CA ILE A 18 -24.04 1.12 6.90
C ILE A 18 -24.21 2.09 8.07
N ASN A 19 -23.38 1.97 9.12
CA ASN A 19 -23.40 2.91 10.24
C ASN A 19 -22.51 4.13 9.96
N HIS A 20 -21.31 3.89 9.41
CA HIS A 20 -20.33 4.91 9.06
C HIS A 20 -19.56 4.52 7.80
N LEU A 21 -19.32 5.49 6.91
CA LEU A 21 -18.48 5.30 5.72
C LEU A 21 -17.01 5.56 6.09
N ARG A 22 -16.21 4.49 6.16
CA ARG A 22 -14.79 4.58 6.55
C ARG A 22 -13.94 3.55 5.81
N VAL A 23 -12.73 3.96 5.41
CA VAL A 23 -11.69 3.06 4.94
C VAL A 23 -10.89 2.54 6.14
N ARG A 24 -10.84 1.21 6.30
CA ARG A 24 -10.18 0.55 7.45
C ARG A 24 -8.67 0.79 7.49
N ARG A 25 -7.99 0.77 6.33
CA ARG A 25 -6.56 1.05 6.18
C ARG A 25 -6.37 2.17 5.15
N PRO A 26 -6.40 3.44 5.58
CA PRO A 26 -6.34 4.58 4.66
C PRO A 26 -4.91 4.87 4.15
N ASN A 27 -3.90 4.42 4.88
CA ASN A 27 -2.50 4.54 4.53
C ASN A 27 -2.01 3.25 3.87
N ARG A 28 -1.16 3.38 2.86
CA ARG A 28 -0.39 2.24 2.35
C ARG A 28 0.61 1.83 3.41
N GLN A 29 0.75 0.52 3.58
CA GLN A 29 1.84 -0.04 4.36
C GLN A 29 3.03 -0.12 3.43
N ASP A 30 3.95 0.82 3.56
CA ASP A 30 5.22 0.76 2.84
C ASP A 30 5.98 -0.47 3.33
N LEU A 31 6.35 -1.36 2.42
CA LEU A 31 7.17 -2.53 2.72
C LEU A 31 8.58 -2.06 3.10
N ASN A 32 9.26 -2.83 3.96
CA ASN A 32 10.64 -2.50 4.33
C ASN A 32 11.53 -2.56 3.06
N PRO A 33 12.31 -1.51 2.75
CA PRO A 33 13.09 -1.44 1.51
C PRO A 33 14.12 -2.58 1.39
N CYS A 34 14.69 -3.03 2.51
CA CYS A 34 15.68 -4.10 2.53
C CYS A 34 15.06 -5.50 2.41
N GLN A 35 13.74 -5.64 2.55
CA GLN A 35 13.09 -6.95 2.50
C GLN A 35 13.17 -7.58 1.10
N ALA A 36 13.06 -6.76 0.06
CA ALA A 36 13.23 -7.24 -1.31
C ALA A 36 14.67 -7.76 -1.54
N ILE A 37 15.68 -6.99 -1.10
CA ILE A 37 17.10 -7.33 -1.24
C ILE A 37 17.45 -8.58 -0.42
N MET A 38 16.90 -8.73 0.79
CA MET A 38 17.06 -9.96 1.56
C MET A 38 16.46 -11.17 0.83
N SER A 39 15.27 -11.02 0.23
CA SER A 39 14.63 -12.14 -0.47
C SER A 39 15.39 -12.55 -1.74
N SER A 40 15.97 -11.60 -2.47
CA SER A 40 16.82 -11.91 -3.63
C SER A 40 18.12 -12.59 -3.20
N MET A 41 18.73 -12.15 -2.09
CA MET A 41 19.93 -12.77 -1.54
C MET A 41 19.69 -14.22 -1.08
N LEU A 42 18.58 -14.48 -0.39
CA LEU A 42 18.17 -15.84 -0.03
C LEU A 42 17.92 -16.71 -1.26
N SER A 43 17.34 -16.15 -2.32
CA SER A 43 17.12 -16.85 -3.59
C SER A 43 18.44 -17.18 -4.31
N CYS A 44 19.43 -16.29 -4.20
CA CYS A 44 20.78 -16.50 -4.73
C CYS A 44 21.48 -17.64 -3.99
N TRP A 45 21.42 -17.66 -2.65
CA TRP A 45 21.96 -18.77 -1.85
C TRP A 45 21.25 -20.10 -2.11
N ALA A 46 19.94 -20.07 -2.34
CA ALA A 46 19.19 -21.26 -2.70
C ALA A 46 19.58 -21.85 -4.07
N SER A 47 20.02 -21.00 -5.01
CA SER A 47 20.35 -21.41 -6.38
C SER A 47 21.82 -21.78 -6.56
N SER A 48 22.72 -20.98 -5.99
CA SER A 48 24.18 -21.06 -6.23
C SER A 48 24.97 -21.61 -5.03
N GLY A 49 24.28 -21.94 -3.94
CA GLY A 49 24.90 -22.24 -2.64
C GLY A 49 25.36 -20.98 -1.91
N TYR A 50 25.84 -21.14 -0.67
CA TYR A 50 26.35 -20.05 0.20
C TYR A 50 27.69 -19.47 -0.30
N THR A 51 28.01 -19.58 -1.58
CA THR A 51 29.31 -19.14 -2.11
C THR A 51 29.32 -17.63 -2.31
N VAL A 52 30.30 -16.97 -1.69
CA VAL A 52 30.46 -15.51 -1.61
C VAL A 52 30.62 -14.84 -2.99
N GLU A 53 31.16 -15.56 -3.99
CA GLU A 53 31.44 -15.00 -5.31
C GLU A 53 30.19 -14.79 -6.18
N GLY A 54 29.13 -15.59 -5.99
CA GLY A 54 27.90 -15.48 -6.77
C GLY A 54 26.93 -14.42 -6.25
N CYS A 55 26.92 -14.17 -4.93
CA CYS A 55 25.93 -13.32 -4.26
C CYS A 55 26.54 -12.05 -3.63
N GLY A 56 27.85 -11.80 -3.76
CA GLY A 56 28.55 -10.69 -3.10
C GLY A 56 28.00 -9.29 -3.45
N ALA A 57 27.46 -9.10 -4.65
CA ALA A 57 26.81 -7.83 -5.02
C ALA A 57 25.51 -7.59 -4.23
N LEU A 58 24.73 -8.64 -3.98
CA LEU A 58 23.49 -8.58 -3.18
C LEU A 58 23.80 -8.37 -1.69
N GLU A 59 24.90 -8.94 -1.21
CA GLU A 59 25.41 -8.71 0.15
C GLU A 59 25.75 -7.24 0.39
N GLN A 60 26.49 -6.62 -0.55
CA GLN A 60 26.84 -5.20 -0.46
C GLN A 60 25.60 -4.30 -0.50
N GLN A 61 24.62 -4.61 -1.37
CA GLN A 61 23.35 -3.88 -1.44
C GLN A 61 22.50 -4.05 -0.17
N LEU A 62 22.53 -5.24 0.44
CA LEU A 62 21.82 -5.47 1.70
C LEU A 62 22.46 -4.67 2.83
N ARG A 63 23.79 -4.63 2.87
CA ARG A 63 24.53 -3.88 3.88
C ARG A 63 24.29 -2.38 3.76
N SER A 64 24.35 -1.83 2.54
CA SER A 64 24.02 -0.42 2.33
C SER A 64 22.58 -0.10 2.74
N CYS A 65 21.62 -0.97 2.44
CA CYS A 65 20.23 -0.77 2.85
C CYS A 65 20.04 -0.78 4.38
N MET A 66 20.78 -1.63 5.10
CA MET A 66 20.70 -1.73 6.56
C MET A 66 21.45 -0.60 7.28
N ASP A 67 22.50 -0.06 6.66
CA ASP A 67 23.24 1.11 7.17
C ASP A 67 22.45 2.42 6.99
N GLU A 68 21.54 2.47 6.01
CA GLU A 68 20.64 3.61 5.81
C GLU A 68 19.61 3.77 6.94
N LYS A 69 19.35 5.02 7.32
CA LYS A 69 18.31 5.33 8.31
C LYS A 69 16.92 5.08 7.73
N ARG A 70 16.05 4.47 8.53
CA ARG A 70 14.66 4.20 8.15
C ARG A 70 13.96 5.49 7.68
N PRO A 71 13.25 5.45 6.53
CA PRO A 71 12.51 6.60 6.06
C PRO A 71 11.42 6.99 7.08
N LYS A 72 11.19 8.29 7.23
CA LYS A 72 10.14 8.79 8.11
C LYS A 72 8.79 8.33 7.58
N SER A 73 7.88 7.95 8.48
CA SER A 73 6.52 7.54 8.10
C SER A 73 5.84 8.65 7.31
N ASN A 74 5.22 8.28 6.19
CA ASN A 74 4.45 9.19 5.36
C ASN A 74 3.30 9.83 6.16
N LYS A 75 2.91 11.05 5.77
CA LYS A 75 1.79 11.79 6.37
C LYS A 75 0.52 10.93 6.31
N GLN A 76 -0.22 10.87 7.42
CA GLN A 76 -1.46 10.12 7.49
C GLN A 76 -2.51 10.67 6.52
N ASN A 77 -3.20 9.77 5.82
CA ASN A 77 -4.27 10.07 4.91
C ASN A 77 -5.56 10.43 5.67
N THR A 78 -6.07 11.64 5.42
CA THR A 78 -7.27 12.20 6.06
C THR A 78 -8.58 11.80 5.38
N ILE A 79 -8.60 10.78 4.52
CA ILE A 79 -9.79 10.35 3.77
C ILE A 79 -11.02 10.12 4.68
N ASN A 80 -10.81 9.52 5.85
CA ASN A 80 -11.91 9.22 6.78
C ASN A 80 -12.58 10.47 7.37
N TYR A 81 -11.86 11.59 7.44
CA TYR A 81 -12.43 12.89 7.84
C TYR A 81 -13.40 13.44 6.80
N HIS A 82 -13.06 13.31 5.51
CA HIS A 82 -13.94 13.77 4.43
C HIS A 82 -15.12 12.81 4.22
N LEU A 83 -14.89 11.50 4.34
CA LEU A 83 -15.95 10.49 4.21
C LEU A 83 -17.02 10.63 5.30
N SER A 84 -16.64 10.92 6.54
CA SER A 84 -17.61 11.15 7.62
C SER A 84 -18.46 12.40 7.39
N ARG A 85 -17.88 13.48 6.86
CA ARG A 85 -18.62 14.71 6.52
C ARG A 85 -19.54 14.53 5.32
N MET A 86 -19.13 13.74 4.33
CA MET A 86 -19.95 13.45 3.14
C MET A 86 -21.03 12.40 3.40
N TYR A 87 -20.88 11.60 4.46
CA TYR A 87 -21.75 10.48 4.77
C TYR A 87 -23.27 10.81 4.74
N PRO A 88 -23.76 11.93 5.32
CA PRO A 88 -25.19 12.26 5.28
C PRO A 88 -25.73 12.51 3.87
N LYS A 89 -24.88 12.90 2.92
CA LYS A 89 -25.27 13.22 1.53
C LYS A 89 -25.24 12.01 0.61
N VAL A 90 -24.59 10.92 1.03
CA VAL A 90 -24.34 9.73 0.20
C VAL A 90 -25.07 8.50 0.73
N VAL A 91 -25.51 8.51 2.00
CA VAL A 91 -26.19 7.38 2.63
C VAL A 91 -27.58 7.13 2.01
N GLY A 92 -27.89 5.85 1.78
CA GLY A 92 -29.21 5.39 1.35
C GLY A 92 -30.25 5.38 2.48
N PRO A 93 -31.50 4.96 2.19
CA PRO A 93 -32.57 4.87 3.17
C PRO A 93 -32.15 3.97 4.35
N LYS A 94 -32.26 4.50 5.58
CA LYS A 94 -32.00 3.76 6.82
C LYS A 94 -33.25 2.97 7.21
N LYS A 95 -33.09 1.69 7.59
CA LYS A 95 -34.14 0.95 8.29
C LYS A 95 -34.27 1.56 9.71
N LYS A 96 -35.51 1.88 10.09
CA LYS A 96 -35.87 2.26 11.46
C LYS A 96 -35.80 1.05 12.38
#